data_AF-A0A358L666-F1
#
_entry.id   AF-A0A358L666-F1
#
_cell.length_a   1.000
_cell.length_b   1.000
_cell.length_c   1.000
_cell.angle_alpha   90.00
_cell.angle_beta   90.00
_cell.angle_gamma   90.00
#
_symmetry.space_group_name_H-M   'P 1'
#
loop_
_entity.id
_entity.type
_entity.pdbx_description
1 polymer ?
#
loop_
_entity_poly.entity_id
_entity_poly.type
_entity_poly.pdbx_seq_one_letter_code
_entity_poly.pdbx_strand_id
1 'polypeptide(L)'
;MSIEKNRPGLLQRLMQAGLVTQIVIGLIAGVALAWFSKESALSISLLGTLFVSALKAVAPLLVMVLVIASIANHKQGQKTSIRPIVMLYLLSTFFAAIVAVVFSHLLPQTLTLSAANNEITPPSGILAVLNGLLMSMVSNPIDALIHANYIGILVWAIGLGFAFRHSSDTTRAFLNDASDAVTYLVRIVIRFAPVGILGLVASILASTGFSALWQYAHLLALLLGCMLLMAVVINPILV
;
A
#
# COMPACT_ATOMS: atom_id res chain seq x y z
N MET A 1 22.32 -48.14 8.00
CA MET A 1 21.28 -47.71 7.03
C MET A 1 21.18 -46.20 7.14
N SER A 2 21.84 -45.50 6.22
CA SER A 2 22.06 -44.05 6.23
C SER A 2 20.76 -43.29 6.00
N ILE A 3 20.45 -42.36 6.91
CA ILE A 3 19.37 -41.38 6.75
C ILE A 3 19.76 -40.48 5.56
N GLU A 4 19.09 -40.70 4.44
CA GLU A 4 19.20 -39.84 3.27
C GLU A 4 18.61 -38.48 3.63
N LYS A 5 19.49 -37.51 3.87
CA LYS A 5 19.16 -36.10 4.12
C LYS A 5 18.52 -35.55 2.85
N ASN A 6 17.20 -35.67 2.77
CA ASN A 6 16.37 -35.16 1.69
C ASN A 6 16.76 -33.69 1.45
N ARG A 7 17.42 -33.41 0.33
CA ARG A 7 17.85 -32.05 -0.03
C ARG A 7 16.56 -31.23 -0.18
N PRO A 8 16.40 -30.11 0.53
CA PRO A 8 15.19 -29.30 0.36
C PRO A 8 15.13 -28.89 -1.11
N GLY A 9 14.04 -29.28 -1.79
CA GLY A 9 13.83 -28.97 -3.20
C GLY A 9 13.92 -27.46 -3.43
N LEU A 10 14.20 -27.03 -4.67
CA LEU A 10 14.29 -25.60 -5.03
C LEU A 10 13.06 -24.82 -4.55
N LEU A 11 11.86 -25.41 -4.66
CA LEU A 11 10.61 -24.87 -4.13
C LEU A 11 10.64 -24.66 -2.60
N GLN A 12 11.21 -25.61 -1.85
CA GLN A 12 11.28 -25.53 -0.39
C GLN A 12 12.30 -24.47 0.07
N ARG A 13 13.41 -24.29 -0.67
CA ARG A 13 14.36 -23.19 -0.44
C ARG A 13 13.78 -21.83 -0.81
N LEU A 14 13.01 -21.74 -1.90
CA LEU A 14 12.27 -20.52 -2.28
C LEU A 14 11.20 -20.16 -1.23
N MET A 15 10.49 -21.13 -0.68
CA MET A 15 9.48 -20.91 0.37
C MET A 15 10.07 -20.51 1.73
N GLN A 16 11.33 -20.86 2.00
CA GLN A 16 12.10 -20.45 3.19
C GLN A 16 12.79 -19.08 3.03
N ALA A 17 12.92 -18.56 1.81
CA ALA A 17 13.42 -17.21 1.58
C ALA A 17 12.45 -16.16 2.12
N GLY A 18 12.96 -15.04 2.62
CA GLY A 18 12.14 -13.92 3.08
C GLY A 18 11.21 -13.43 1.97
N LEU A 19 10.01 -12.97 2.34
CA LEU A 19 9.00 -12.49 1.37
C LEU A 19 9.60 -11.44 0.40
N VAL A 20 10.44 -10.56 0.91
CA VAL A 20 11.15 -9.54 0.11
C VAL A 20 12.00 -10.20 -0.97
N THR A 21 12.78 -11.24 -0.63
CA THR A 21 13.60 -11.98 -1.60
C THR A 21 12.73 -12.65 -2.67
N GLN A 22 11.58 -13.21 -2.28
CA GLN A 22 10.64 -13.81 -3.23
C GLN A 22 10.06 -12.77 -4.20
N ILE A 23 9.71 -11.58 -3.70
CA ILE A 23 9.25 -10.46 -4.53
C ILE A 23 10.32 -10.03 -5.53
N VAL A 24 11.58 -9.91 -5.09
CA VAL A 24 12.71 -9.57 -5.97
C VAL A 24 12.90 -10.63 -7.06
N ILE A 25 12.81 -11.92 -6.72
CA ILE A 25 12.88 -13.01 -7.70
C ILE A 25 11.72 -12.93 -8.69
N GLY A 26 10.49 -12.69 -8.22
CA GLY A 26 9.32 -12.51 -9.08
C GLY A 26 9.46 -11.33 -10.03
N LEU A 27 10.00 -10.21 -9.56
CA LEU A 27 10.29 -9.04 -10.37
C LEU A 27 11.32 -9.34 -11.47
N ILE A 28 12.46 -9.96 -11.12
CA ILE A 28 13.49 -10.34 -12.09
C ILE A 28 12.95 -11.33 -13.12
N ALA A 29 12.17 -12.32 -12.67
CA ALA A 29 11.53 -13.30 -13.55
C ALA A 29 10.52 -12.63 -14.50
N GLY A 30 9.73 -11.66 -14.03
CA GLY A 30 8.79 -10.91 -14.85
C GLY A 30 9.49 -10.10 -15.94
N VAL A 31 10.60 -9.43 -15.60
CA VAL A 31 11.45 -8.70 -16.57
C VAL A 31 12.04 -9.65 -17.61
N ALA A 32 12.60 -10.78 -17.17
CA ALA A 32 13.18 -11.78 -18.07
C ALA A 32 12.13 -12.35 -19.03
N LEU A 33 10.94 -12.67 -18.53
CA LEU A 33 9.86 -13.24 -19.33
C LEU A 33 9.37 -12.26 -20.42
N ALA A 34 9.22 -10.97 -20.09
CA ALA A 34 8.90 -9.93 -21.06
C ALA A 34 10.02 -9.71 -22.10
N TRP A 35 11.28 -9.99 -21.77
CA TRP A 35 12.39 -9.96 -22.72
C TRP A 35 12.32 -11.11 -23.72
N PHE A 36 12.05 -12.34 -23.25
CA PHE A 36 12.02 -13.52 -24.11
C PHE A 36 10.78 -13.60 -25.00
N SER A 37 9.59 -13.30 -24.46
CA SER A 37 8.33 -13.37 -25.22
C SER A 37 7.29 -12.40 -24.68
N LYS A 38 6.91 -11.42 -25.50
CA LYS A 38 5.81 -10.49 -25.19
C LYS A 38 4.47 -11.21 -25.06
N GLU A 39 4.24 -12.24 -25.88
CA GLU A 39 3.00 -13.01 -25.86
C GLU A 39 2.82 -13.78 -24.54
N SER A 40 3.88 -14.43 -24.07
CA SER A 40 3.88 -15.11 -22.78
C SER A 40 3.77 -14.13 -21.60
N ALA A 41 4.30 -12.92 -21.73
CA ALA A 41 4.19 -11.89 -20.69
C ALA A 41 2.77 -11.34 -20.57
N LEU A 42 2.05 -11.21 -21.69
CA LEU A 42 0.65 -10.78 -21.69
C LEU A 42 -0.28 -11.86 -21.14
N SER A 43 -0.01 -13.15 -21.38
CA SER A 43 -0.85 -14.24 -20.85
C SER A 43 -0.84 -14.33 -19.32
N ILE A 44 0.25 -13.93 -18.67
CA ILE A 44 0.38 -13.91 -17.20
C ILE A 44 -0.15 -12.61 -16.58
N SER A 45 -0.60 -11.64 -17.40
CA SER A 45 -1.16 -10.36 -16.93
C SER A 45 -2.33 -10.53 -15.95
N LEU A 46 -3.17 -11.56 -16.16
CA LEU A 46 -4.29 -11.90 -15.28
C LEU A 46 -3.84 -12.06 -13.82
N LEU A 47 -2.64 -12.61 -13.61
CA LEU A 47 -2.11 -12.89 -12.28
C LEU A 47 -1.76 -11.59 -11.54
N GLY A 48 -1.24 -10.59 -12.27
CA GLY A 48 -0.97 -9.26 -11.73
C GLY A 48 -2.25 -8.49 -11.45
N THR A 49 -3.23 -8.53 -12.36
CA THR A 49 -4.50 -7.84 -12.15
C THR A 49 -5.31 -8.44 -11.00
N LEU A 50 -5.36 -9.77 -10.89
CA LEU A 50 -5.97 -10.46 -9.76
C LEU A 50 -5.31 -10.08 -8.43
N PHE A 51 -3.98 -10.02 -8.38
CA PHE A 51 -3.25 -9.64 -7.17
C PHE A 51 -3.57 -8.20 -6.74
N VAL A 52 -3.48 -7.22 -7.66
CA VAL A 52 -3.79 -5.82 -7.35
C VAL A 52 -5.25 -5.66 -6.93
N SER A 53 -6.17 -6.38 -7.58
CA SER A 53 -7.59 -6.34 -7.26
C SER A 53 -7.89 -6.94 -5.88
N ALA A 54 -7.25 -8.06 -5.54
CA ALA A 54 -7.35 -8.67 -4.22
C ALA A 54 -6.81 -7.75 -3.11
N LEU A 55 -5.67 -7.10 -3.33
CA LEU A 55 -5.14 -6.12 -2.38
C LEU A 55 -6.07 -4.92 -2.20
N LYS A 56 -6.60 -4.38 -3.31
CA LYS A 56 -7.56 -3.26 -3.28
C LYS A 56 -8.86 -3.61 -2.58
N ALA A 57 -9.36 -4.83 -2.74
CA ALA A 57 -10.59 -5.28 -2.11
C ALA A 57 -10.46 -5.44 -0.58
N VAL A 58 -9.30 -5.93 -0.12
CA VAL A 58 -9.11 -6.26 1.29
C VAL A 58 -8.67 -5.06 2.13
N ALA A 59 -7.96 -4.09 1.54
CA ALA A 59 -7.39 -2.95 2.29
C ALA A 59 -8.44 -2.04 2.98
N PRO A 60 -9.55 -1.61 2.34
CA PRO A 60 -10.59 -0.80 2.98
C PRO A 60 -11.19 -1.46 4.22
N LEU A 61 -11.50 -2.76 4.12
CA LEU A 61 -12.05 -3.56 5.21
C LEU A 61 -11.05 -3.68 6.37
N LEU A 62 -9.79 -3.97 6.06
CA LEU A 62 -8.72 -4.05 7.04
C LEU A 62 -8.62 -2.74 7.84
N VAL A 63 -8.63 -1.59 7.16
CA VAL A 63 -8.48 -0.30 7.84
C VAL A 63 -9.65 -0.03 8.76
N MET A 64 -10.89 -0.28 8.31
CA MET A 64 -12.08 -0.08 9.14
C MET A 64 -12.01 -0.93 10.42
N VAL A 65 -11.80 -2.23 10.28
CA VAL A 65 -11.86 -3.17 11.42
C VAL A 65 -10.71 -2.92 12.40
N LEU A 66 -9.48 -2.73 11.91
CA LEU A 66 -8.32 -2.47 12.76
C LEU A 66 -8.47 -1.18 13.57
N VAL A 67 -8.94 -0.10 12.95
CA VAL A 67 -9.08 1.20 13.62
C VAL A 67 -10.19 1.14 14.67
N ILE A 68 -11.33 0.49 14.37
CA ILE A 68 -12.40 0.26 15.35
C ILE A 68 -11.86 -0.53 16.55
N ALA A 69 -11.21 -1.67 16.29
CA ALA A 69 -10.69 -2.55 17.34
C ALA A 69 -9.64 -1.84 18.20
N SER A 70 -8.70 -1.11 17.57
CA SER A 70 -7.64 -0.39 18.26
C SER A 70 -8.18 0.72 19.16
N ILE A 71 -9.20 1.47 18.73
CA ILE A 71 -9.77 2.57 19.52
C ILE A 71 -10.68 2.03 20.63
N ALA A 72 -11.51 1.02 20.33
CA ALA A 72 -12.41 0.41 21.30
C ALA A 72 -11.64 -0.23 22.48
N ASN A 73 -10.48 -0.82 22.21
CA ASN A 73 -9.63 -1.48 23.21
C ASN A 73 -8.64 -0.54 23.92
N HIS A 74 -8.56 0.73 23.52
CA HIS A 74 -7.65 1.68 24.14
C HIS A 74 -8.13 2.05 25.57
N LYS A 75 -7.36 1.68 26.60
CA LYS A 75 -7.71 1.95 28.01
C LYS A 75 -7.50 3.43 28.36
N GLN A 76 -8.47 4.04 29.06
CA GLN A 76 -8.34 5.40 29.58
C GLN A 76 -7.23 5.44 30.65
N GLY A 77 -6.35 6.45 30.60
CA GLY A 77 -5.30 6.66 31.61
C GLY A 77 -3.91 6.11 31.27
N GLN A 78 -3.74 5.39 30.14
CA GLN A 78 -2.38 5.15 29.64
C GLN A 78 -1.80 6.47 29.10
N LYS A 79 -0.58 6.81 29.53
CA LYS A 79 0.16 7.93 28.94
C LYS A 79 0.44 7.60 27.48
N THR A 80 -0.37 8.15 26.60
CA THR A 80 -0.16 8.07 25.17
C THR A 80 0.66 9.29 24.75
N SER A 81 1.79 9.05 24.08
CA SER A 81 2.59 10.10 23.44
C SER A 81 1.97 10.57 22.11
N ILE A 82 0.65 10.44 21.92
CA ILE A 82 -0.03 10.79 20.66
C ILE A 82 0.25 12.23 20.26
N ARG A 83 0.24 13.20 21.19
CA ARG A 83 0.42 14.61 20.83
C ARG A 83 1.79 14.90 20.19
N PRO A 84 2.94 14.51 20.79
CA PRO A 84 4.24 14.58 20.13
C PRO A 84 4.29 13.81 18.79
N ILE A 85 3.71 12.60 18.74
CA ILE A 85 3.73 11.76 17.52
C ILE A 85 2.97 12.43 16.37
N VAL A 86 1.78 12.99 16.65
CA VAL A 86 0.97 13.69 15.65
C VAL A 86 1.68 14.96 15.17
N MET A 87 2.32 15.71 16.07
CA MET A 87 3.10 16.88 15.67
C MET A 87 4.30 16.50 14.78
N LEU A 88 5.06 15.48 15.17
CA LEU A 88 6.17 14.93 14.38
C LEU A 88 5.68 14.46 13.00
N TYR A 89 4.54 13.78 12.95
CA TYR A 89 3.95 13.28 11.69
C TYR A 89 3.52 14.42 10.77
N LEU A 90 2.82 15.43 11.29
CA LEU A 90 2.39 16.59 10.50
C LEU A 90 3.59 17.35 9.94
N LEU A 91 4.59 17.60 10.78
CA LEU A 91 5.77 18.37 10.39
C LEU A 91 6.65 17.59 9.39
N SER A 92 6.89 16.29 9.63
CA SER A 92 7.64 15.42 8.71
C SER A 92 6.92 15.27 7.37
N THR A 93 5.60 15.06 7.36
CA THR A 93 4.82 14.95 6.11
C THR A 93 4.80 16.26 5.32
N PHE A 94 4.70 17.40 6.02
CA PHE A 94 4.78 18.72 5.39
C PHE A 94 6.14 18.94 4.72
N PHE A 95 7.24 18.67 5.43
CA PHE A 95 8.58 18.76 4.85
C PHE A 95 8.78 17.77 3.70
N ALA A 96 8.27 16.54 3.82
CA ALA A 96 8.32 15.55 2.75
C ALA A 96 7.61 16.03 1.48
N ALA A 97 6.43 16.67 1.62
CA ALA A 97 5.71 17.26 0.50
C ALA A 97 6.50 18.39 -0.16
N ILE A 98 7.11 19.28 0.62
CA ILE A 98 7.96 20.37 0.09
C ILE A 98 9.15 19.78 -0.68
N VAL A 99 9.89 18.84 -0.08
CA VAL A 99 11.04 18.18 -0.73
C VAL A 99 10.60 17.51 -2.03
N ALA A 100 9.51 16.75 -2.01
CA ALA A 100 9.00 16.07 -3.19
C ALA A 100 8.63 17.06 -4.31
N VAL A 101 7.94 18.17 -3.99
CA VAL A 101 7.57 19.19 -4.99
C VAL A 101 8.81 19.90 -5.55
N VAL A 102 9.76 20.30 -4.70
CA VAL A 102 11.00 20.96 -5.12
C VAL A 102 11.82 20.04 -6.03
N PHE A 103 12.04 18.79 -5.63
CA PHE A 103 12.78 17.82 -6.45
C PHE A 103 12.05 17.47 -7.75
N SER A 104 10.71 17.38 -7.71
CA SER A 104 9.90 17.18 -8.92
C SER A 104 10.08 18.31 -9.94
N HIS A 105 10.20 19.56 -9.47
CA HIS A 105 10.49 20.70 -10.34
C HIS A 105 11.96 20.77 -10.80
N LEU A 106 12.92 20.39 -9.96
CA LEU A 106 14.35 20.39 -10.32
C LEU A 106 14.71 19.28 -11.30
N LEU A 107 14.07 18.11 -11.18
CA LEU A 107 14.31 16.93 -11.99
C LEU A 107 12.99 16.47 -12.62
N PRO A 108 12.48 17.19 -13.64
CA PRO A 108 11.21 16.86 -14.27
C PRO A 108 11.23 15.46 -14.87
N GLN A 109 10.29 14.62 -14.45
CA GLN A 109 10.15 13.24 -14.93
C GLN A 109 9.13 13.19 -16.06
N THR A 110 9.55 12.78 -17.26
CA THR A 110 8.64 12.54 -18.38
C THR A 110 8.22 11.07 -18.40
N LEU A 111 6.96 10.80 -18.09
CA LEU A 111 6.37 9.46 -18.19
C LEU A 111 5.56 9.36 -19.49
N THR A 112 5.86 8.37 -20.33
CA THR A 112 5.02 7.99 -21.47
C THR A 112 3.79 7.27 -20.94
N LEU A 113 2.74 8.03 -20.64
CA LEU A 113 1.42 7.49 -20.36
C LEU A 113 0.78 7.07 -21.68
N SER A 114 0.51 5.77 -21.84
CA SER A 114 -0.48 5.33 -22.83
C SER A 114 -1.83 5.83 -22.32
N ALA A 115 -2.32 6.93 -22.87
CA ALA A 115 -3.54 7.59 -22.42
C ALA A 115 -4.71 6.60 -22.42
N ALA A 116 -5.14 6.19 -21.23
CA ALA A 116 -6.54 5.83 -21.05
C ALA A 116 -7.31 7.17 -21.10
N ASN A 117 -8.19 7.31 -22.08
CA ASN A 117 -9.11 8.43 -22.27
C ASN A 117 -10.09 8.56 -21.09
N ASN A 118 -9.60 8.78 -19.88
CA ASN A 118 -10.42 9.26 -18.78
C ASN A 118 -10.26 10.76 -18.77
N GLU A 119 -11.34 11.48 -19.09
CA GLU A 119 -11.52 12.90 -18.81
C GLU A 119 -11.46 13.12 -17.29
N ILE A 120 -10.27 12.98 -16.70
CA ILE A 120 -10.03 13.38 -15.33
C ILE A 120 -9.93 14.90 -15.38
N THR A 121 -11.07 15.56 -15.15
CA THR A 121 -11.10 17.00 -14.92
C THR A 121 -10.33 17.25 -13.62
N PRO A 122 -9.16 17.90 -13.68
CA PRO A 122 -8.42 18.20 -12.45
C PRO A 122 -9.27 19.15 -11.59
N PRO A 123 -9.27 18.97 -10.26
CA PRO A 123 -10.00 19.87 -9.39
C PRO A 123 -9.54 21.31 -9.62
N SER A 124 -10.50 22.21 -9.80
CA SER A 124 -10.30 23.60 -10.24
C SER A 124 -9.66 24.52 -9.18
N GLY A 125 -9.31 24.00 -7.99
CA GLY A 125 -8.57 24.73 -6.97
C GLY A 125 -8.53 24.03 -5.61
N ILE A 126 -7.75 24.61 -4.68
CA ILE A 126 -7.57 24.07 -3.30
C ILE A 126 -8.91 23.95 -2.57
N LEU A 127 -9.82 24.91 -2.79
CA LEU A 127 -11.13 24.93 -2.14
C LEU A 127 -12.01 23.76 -2.59
N ALA A 128 -11.92 23.38 -3.87
CA ALA A 128 -12.63 22.21 -4.40
C ALA A 128 -12.10 20.91 -3.78
N VAL A 129 -10.78 20.79 -3.61
CA VAL A 129 -10.16 19.64 -2.94
C VAL A 129 -10.59 19.56 -1.47
N LEU A 130 -10.54 20.68 -0.73
CA LEU A 130 -10.97 20.72 0.67
C LEU A 130 -12.46 20.38 0.82
N ASN A 131 -13.31 20.89 -0.06
CA ASN A 131 -14.74 20.54 -0.07
C ASN A 131 -14.93 19.04 -0.38
N GLY A 132 -14.22 18.51 -1.38
CA GLY A 132 -14.24 17.08 -1.70
C GLY A 132 -13.81 16.20 -0.53
N LEU A 133 -12.78 16.61 0.22
CA LEU A 133 -12.36 15.91 1.44
C LEU A 133 -13.44 15.96 2.52
N LEU A 134 -14.06 17.13 2.75
CA LEU A 134 -15.11 17.28 3.75
C LEU A 134 -16.34 16.43 3.41
N MET A 135 -16.76 16.43 2.13
CA MET A 135 -17.84 15.57 1.65
C MET A 135 -17.48 14.08 1.78
N SER A 136 -16.21 13.72 1.54
CA SER A 136 -15.71 12.35 1.72
C SER A 136 -15.74 11.90 3.18
N MET A 137 -15.69 12.80 4.16
CA MET A 137 -15.79 12.47 5.59
C MET A 137 -17.21 12.03 5.99
N VAL A 138 -18.23 12.55 5.32
CA VAL A 138 -19.65 12.30 5.63
C VAL A 138 -20.30 11.29 4.69
N SER A 139 -19.53 10.63 3.83
CA SER A 139 -20.02 9.57 2.96
C SER A 139 -20.64 8.44 3.76
N ASN A 140 -21.66 7.76 3.21
CA ASN A 140 -22.25 6.57 3.81
C ASN A 140 -21.15 5.50 4.08
N PRO A 141 -21.16 4.78 5.22
CA PRO A 141 -20.08 3.86 5.56
C PRO A 141 -19.97 2.67 4.60
N ILE A 142 -21.09 2.19 4.05
CA ILE A 142 -21.11 1.10 3.07
C ILE A 142 -20.57 1.61 1.73
N ASP A 143 -21.03 2.80 1.31
CA ASP A 143 -20.53 3.48 0.11
C ASP A 143 -19.00 3.70 0.19
N ALA A 144 -18.52 4.15 1.34
CA ALA A 144 -17.09 4.37 1.58
C ALA A 144 -16.26 3.10 1.44
N LEU A 145 -16.78 1.95 1.89
CA LEU A 145 -16.15 0.65 1.70
C LEU A 145 -16.15 0.20 0.24
N ILE A 146 -17.29 0.34 -0.45
CA ILE A 146 -17.45 -0.06 -1.86
C ILE A 146 -16.51 0.73 -2.77
N HIS A 147 -16.41 2.04 -2.55
CA HIS A 147 -15.59 2.94 -3.36
C HIS A 147 -14.17 3.16 -2.82
N ALA A 148 -13.77 2.44 -1.76
CA ALA A 148 -12.48 2.58 -1.10
C ALA A 148 -12.15 4.05 -0.71
N ASN A 149 -13.15 4.81 -0.26
CA ASN A 149 -12.97 6.15 0.29
C ASN A 149 -12.36 6.07 1.70
N TYR A 150 -11.04 6.08 1.78
CA TYR A 150 -10.29 5.96 3.05
C TYR A 150 -10.61 7.07 4.05
N ILE A 151 -10.94 8.29 3.61
CA ILE A 151 -11.30 9.38 4.51
C ILE A 151 -12.60 9.05 5.25
N GLY A 152 -13.63 8.65 4.52
CA GLY A 152 -14.91 8.23 5.10
C GLY A 152 -14.75 7.00 6.00
N ILE A 153 -14.00 6.00 5.55
CA ILE A 153 -13.71 4.79 6.34
C ILE A 153 -13.06 5.15 7.68
N LEU A 154 -12.07 6.03 7.69
CA LEU A 154 -11.40 6.44 8.93
C LEU A 154 -12.35 7.19 9.87
N VAL A 155 -13.18 8.11 9.36
CA VAL A 155 -14.14 8.86 10.18
C VAL A 155 -15.14 7.92 10.86
N TRP A 156 -15.72 6.99 10.09
CA TRP A 156 -16.65 5.99 10.64
C TRP A 156 -15.96 5.03 11.59
N ALA A 157 -14.76 4.55 11.27
CA ALA A 157 -14.02 3.64 12.13
C ALA A 157 -13.64 4.29 13.47
N ILE A 158 -13.25 5.57 13.45
CA ILE A 158 -12.97 6.35 14.67
C ILE A 158 -14.24 6.55 15.49
N GLY A 159 -15.34 7.01 14.86
CA GLY A 159 -16.61 7.23 15.53
C GLY A 159 -17.18 5.97 16.19
N LEU A 160 -17.20 4.86 15.43
CA LEU A 160 -17.62 3.55 15.94
C LEU A 160 -16.66 3.03 17.02
N GLY A 161 -15.35 3.19 16.84
CA GLY A 161 -14.35 2.81 17.83
C GLY A 161 -14.56 3.52 19.18
N PHE A 162 -14.88 4.81 19.16
CA PHE A 162 -15.25 5.55 20.38
C PHE A 162 -16.56 5.07 21.00
N ALA A 163 -17.58 4.76 20.20
CA ALA A 163 -18.83 4.21 20.69
C ALA A 163 -18.61 2.84 21.37
N PHE A 164 -17.88 1.92 20.71
CA PHE A 164 -17.54 0.60 21.23
C PHE A 164 -16.62 0.60 22.45
N ARG A 165 -15.95 1.72 22.73
CA ARG A 165 -15.12 1.87 23.93
C ARG A 165 -15.91 1.68 25.22
N HIS A 166 -17.20 1.96 25.21
CA HIS A 166 -18.10 1.80 26.35
C HIS A 166 -18.81 0.43 26.40
N SER A 167 -18.54 -0.44 25.42
CA SER A 167 -19.13 -1.78 25.36
C SER A 167 -18.49 -2.75 26.36
N SER A 168 -19.11 -3.91 26.52
CA SER A 168 -18.60 -4.98 27.37
C SER A 168 -17.24 -5.50 26.88
N ASP A 169 -16.49 -6.13 27.79
CA ASP A 169 -15.23 -6.80 27.45
C ASP A 169 -15.41 -7.87 26.37
N THR A 170 -16.55 -8.57 26.37
CA THR A 170 -16.87 -9.58 25.35
C THR A 170 -16.98 -8.98 23.94
N THR A 171 -17.62 -7.82 23.77
CA THR A 171 -17.70 -7.14 22.47
C THR A 171 -16.33 -6.65 22.03
N ARG A 172 -15.52 -6.12 22.96
CA ARG A 172 -14.16 -5.65 22.64
C ARG A 172 -13.23 -6.81 22.26
N ALA A 173 -13.37 -7.96 22.89
CA ALA A 173 -12.67 -9.20 22.52
C ALA A 173 -13.05 -9.65 21.10
N PHE A 174 -14.36 -9.68 20.78
CA PHE A 174 -14.82 -9.97 19.43
C PHE A 174 -14.23 -9.03 18.37
N LEU A 175 -14.12 -7.73 18.66
CA LEU A 175 -13.49 -6.77 17.75
C LEU A 175 -11.99 -7.06 17.52
N ASN A 176 -11.27 -7.53 18.54
CA ASN A 176 -9.88 -7.95 18.39
C ASN A 176 -9.80 -9.22 17.53
N ASP A 177 -10.63 -10.23 17.80
CA ASP A 177 -10.67 -11.46 17.02
C ASP A 177 -11.01 -11.19 15.55
N ALA A 178 -11.95 -10.27 15.29
CA ALA A 178 -12.29 -9.82 13.94
C ALA A 178 -11.09 -9.13 13.26
N SER A 179 -10.39 -8.26 13.98
CA SER A 179 -9.16 -7.61 13.50
C SER A 179 -8.06 -8.61 13.16
N ASP A 180 -7.85 -9.63 14.00
CA ASP A 180 -6.88 -10.70 13.77
C ASP A 180 -7.26 -11.56 12.56
N ALA A 181 -8.56 -11.90 12.43
CA ALA A 181 -9.08 -12.66 11.29
C ALA A 181 -8.89 -11.90 9.97
N VAL A 182 -9.21 -10.60 9.93
CA VAL A 182 -9.00 -9.78 8.73
C VAL A 182 -7.51 -9.63 8.44
N THR A 183 -6.68 -9.40 9.46
CA THR A 183 -5.21 -9.35 9.31
C THR A 183 -4.66 -10.65 8.72
N TYR A 184 -5.19 -11.81 9.13
CA TYR A 184 -4.81 -13.10 8.58
C TYR A 184 -5.17 -13.22 7.08
N LEU A 185 -6.37 -12.80 6.67
CA LEU A 185 -6.75 -12.77 5.26
C LEU A 185 -5.80 -11.89 4.43
N VAL A 186 -5.42 -10.73 4.96
CA VAL A 186 -4.49 -9.83 4.26
C VAL A 186 -3.11 -10.47 4.11
N ARG A 187 -2.63 -11.17 5.14
CA ARG A 187 -1.36 -11.91 5.07
C ARG A 187 -1.40 -12.99 3.98
N ILE A 188 -2.53 -13.65 3.78
CA ILE A 188 -2.70 -14.61 2.67
C ILE A 188 -2.56 -13.89 1.33
N VAL A 189 -3.26 -12.76 1.12
CA VAL A 189 -3.17 -12.00 -0.14
C VAL A 189 -1.72 -11.53 -0.39
N ILE A 190 -1.05 -11.00 0.63
CA ILE A 190 0.36 -10.58 0.54
C ILE A 190 1.29 -11.75 0.21
N ARG A 191 0.99 -12.98 0.66
CA ARG A 191 1.81 -14.16 0.34
C ARG A 191 1.82 -14.49 -1.16
N PHE A 192 0.78 -14.08 -1.90
CA PHE A 192 0.71 -14.20 -3.36
C PHE A 192 1.45 -13.08 -4.11
N ALA A 193 2.02 -12.10 -3.40
CA ALA A 193 2.73 -10.97 -4.02
C ALA A 193 3.85 -11.36 -5.00
N PRO A 194 4.71 -12.37 -4.76
CA PRO A 194 5.77 -12.74 -5.71
C PRO A 194 5.22 -13.11 -7.09
N VAL A 195 4.09 -13.81 -7.09
CA VAL A 195 3.42 -14.33 -8.28
C VAL A 195 2.64 -13.20 -8.98
N GLY A 196 1.96 -12.35 -8.20
CA GLY A 196 1.27 -11.17 -8.73
C GLY A 196 2.22 -10.13 -9.33
N ILE A 197 3.33 -9.83 -8.65
CA ILE A 197 4.33 -8.85 -9.11
C ILE A 197 5.02 -9.34 -10.39
N LEU A 198 5.30 -10.65 -10.51
CA LEU A 198 5.80 -11.23 -11.76
C LEU A 198 4.85 -10.90 -12.93
N GLY A 199 3.56 -11.21 -12.79
CA GLY A 199 2.58 -10.97 -13.85
C GLY A 199 2.37 -9.47 -14.14
N LEU A 200 2.38 -8.63 -13.10
CA LEU A 200 2.23 -7.18 -13.23
C LEU A 200 3.42 -6.55 -13.97
N VAL A 201 4.65 -6.87 -13.58
CA VAL A 201 5.85 -6.31 -14.21
C VAL A 201 5.99 -6.83 -15.65
N ALA A 202 5.75 -8.13 -15.86
CA ALA A 202 5.81 -8.72 -17.20
C ALA A 202 4.82 -8.04 -18.17
N SER A 203 3.57 -7.84 -17.75
CA SER A 203 2.54 -7.25 -18.60
C SER A 203 2.77 -5.77 -18.89
N ILE A 204 3.21 -4.99 -17.88
CA ILE A 204 3.60 -3.58 -18.07
C ILE A 204 4.73 -3.50 -19.07
N LEU A 205 5.77 -4.33 -18.93
CA LEU A 205 6.95 -4.25 -19.78
C LEU A 205 6.67 -4.73 -21.22
N ALA A 206 5.79 -5.72 -21.39
CA ALA A 206 5.34 -6.18 -22.71
C ALA A 206 4.49 -5.15 -23.45
N SER A 207 3.63 -4.40 -22.74
CA SER A 207 2.70 -3.42 -23.31
C SER A 207 3.34 -2.04 -23.52
N THR A 208 4.12 -1.56 -22.55
CA THR A 208 4.73 -0.21 -22.57
C THR A 208 6.18 -0.20 -23.08
N GLY A 209 6.81 -1.37 -23.18
CA GLY A 209 8.19 -1.52 -23.65
C GLY A 209 9.24 -1.19 -22.58
N PHE A 210 10.49 -1.55 -22.88
CA PHE A 210 11.62 -1.36 -21.95
C PHE A 210 12.01 0.12 -21.74
N SER A 211 11.64 1.01 -22.65
CA SER A 211 11.85 2.45 -22.48
C SER A 211 11.03 3.00 -21.30
N ALA A 212 9.84 2.48 -21.05
CA ALA A 212 9.03 2.85 -19.90
C ALA A 212 9.72 2.47 -18.58
N LEU A 213 10.37 1.30 -18.52
CA LEU A 213 11.13 0.88 -17.34
C LEU A 213 12.22 1.89 -16.98
N TRP A 214 12.89 2.47 -17.97
CA TRP A 214 13.91 3.49 -17.74
C TRP A 214 13.35 4.77 -17.11
N GLN A 215 12.15 5.18 -17.56
CA GLN A 215 11.45 6.34 -16.98
C GLN A 215 10.98 6.05 -15.56
N TYR A 216 10.45 4.85 -15.29
CA TYR A 216 10.10 4.42 -13.93
C TYR A 216 11.33 4.30 -13.04
N ALA A 217 12.48 3.88 -13.56
CA ALA A 217 13.73 3.82 -12.80
C ALA A 217 14.22 5.23 -12.40
N HIS A 218 14.09 6.23 -13.28
CA HIS A 218 14.38 7.63 -12.94
C HIS A 218 13.43 8.17 -11.87
N LEU A 219 12.13 7.87 -12.00
CA LEU A 219 11.14 8.22 -11.00
C LEU A 219 11.45 7.56 -9.65
N LEU A 220 11.79 6.27 -9.64
CA LEU A 220 12.19 5.54 -8.43
C LEU A 220 13.47 6.11 -7.82
N ALA A 221 14.46 6.49 -8.63
CA ALA A 221 15.68 7.11 -8.14
C ALA A 221 15.39 8.46 -7.46
N LEU A 222 14.51 9.28 -8.03
CA LEU A 222 14.05 10.53 -7.42
C LEU A 222 13.31 10.27 -6.10
N LEU A 223 12.35 9.33 -6.10
CA LEU A 223 11.61 8.96 -4.89
C LEU A 223 12.53 8.46 -3.78
N LEU A 224 13.45 7.55 -4.09
CA LEU A 224 14.42 7.02 -3.14
C LEU A 224 15.38 8.12 -2.66
N GLY A 225 15.77 9.06 -3.52
CA GLY A 225 16.55 10.24 -3.15
C GLY A 225 15.82 11.13 -2.14
N CYS A 226 14.54 11.44 -2.40
CA CYS A 226 13.70 12.18 -1.47
C CYS A 226 13.51 11.43 -0.14
N MET A 227 13.28 10.11 -0.19
CA MET A 227 13.15 9.27 1.02
C MET A 227 14.46 9.24 1.82
N LEU A 228 15.61 9.16 1.15
CA LEU A 228 16.92 9.16 1.79
C LEU A 228 17.22 10.51 2.46
N LEU A 229 16.90 11.62 1.78
CA LEU A 229 17.02 12.96 2.36
C LEU A 229 16.12 13.11 3.59
N MET A 230 14.86 12.67 3.51
CA MET A 230 13.95 12.68 4.65
C MET A 230 14.49 11.84 5.81
N ALA A 231 14.96 10.63 5.53
CA ALA A 231 15.42 9.69 6.56
C ALA A 231 16.73 10.13 7.24
N VAL A 232 17.68 10.68 6.48
CA VAL A 232 19.03 11.00 6.97
C VAL A 232 19.17 12.43 7.47
N VAL A 233 18.41 13.38 6.91
CA VAL A 233 18.55 14.81 7.25
C VAL A 233 17.35 15.30 8.04
N ILE A 234 16.14 15.20 7.52
CA ILE A 234 14.98 15.88 8.10
C ILE A 234 14.49 15.18 9.36
N ASN A 235 14.28 13.86 9.31
CA ASN A 235 13.77 13.11 10.46
C ASN A 235 14.70 13.19 11.69
N PRO A 236 16.04 13.11 11.57
CA PRO A 236 16.95 13.32 12.69
C PRO A 236 17.01 14.75 13.23
N ILE A 237 16.63 15.76 12.45
CA ILE A 237 16.51 17.16 12.93
C ILE A 237 15.22 17.35 13.73
N LEU A 238 14.17 16.60 13.40
CA LEU A 238 12.84 16.71 14.02
C LEU A 238 12.71 15.95 15.35
N VAL A 239 13.55 14.93 15.58
CA VAL A 239 13.59 14.08 16.79
C VAL A 239 14.69 14.53 17.72
#